data_AF-A0A7C0W7A3-F1
#
_entry.id   AF-A0A7C0W7A3-F1
#
_cell.length_a   1.000
_cell.length_b   1.000
_cell.length_c   1.000
_cell.angle_alpha   90.00
_cell.angle_beta   90.00
_cell.angle_gamma   90.00
#
_symmetry.space_group_name_H-M   'P 1'
#
loop_
_entity.id
_entity.type
_entity.pdbx_description
1 polymer ?
#
loop_
_entity_poly.entity_id
_entity_poly.type
_entity_poly.pdbx_seq_one_letter_code
_entity_poly.pdbx_strand_id
1 'polypeptide(L)'
;MDDGCVLIDHTTITYAGSIEEAPASPSATVTRVPAVMPGMWDCHTHFTGLTTPNIDEAPRIPHVLAGVRSARDAEAALSAGFTSLREAGGYGVFLARAVAEGTVVGPNIYAAGSILSTTGGHGDLHSYPLDWVLDYETSGGWLSICDGVAECLKATRKQLRRNAKVIKVCASGGVMSEIDDPVHQQFSAEELRAIVEEAARAERVVMAHCHGTPGIKAALDAGVSTIEHGTYLDEETAAQMKEQEAILVPTRFIVERLLAGGRESGMPEYAYRKLVEIGDRHMQAISLAHEVGVTIALGTDIATSGADSAVPWGANGEEVIYLERAGLSPLEIIETATANGPATLGPQAPNSGRLAAGFDADIIAVCANPLDDIALLADPTNIVKVWKGGSLVKGS
;
A
#
# COMPACT_ATOMS: atom_id res chain seq x y z
N MET A 1 -6.78 -25.28 7.36
CA MET A 1 -7.77 -26.37 7.20
C MET A 1 -7.17 -27.35 6.24
N ASP A 2 -7.12 -28.63 6.61
CA ASP A 2 -6.68 -29.71 5.73
C ASP A 2 -7.86 -30.20 4.88
N ASP A 3 -7.58 -30.73 3.68
CA ASP A 3 -8.60 -31.21 2.72
C ASP A 3 -9.71 -30.19 2.38
N GLY A 4 -9.34 -28.91 2.36
CA GLY A 4 -10.22 -27.82 1.95
C GLY A 4 -10.39 -27.72 0.43
N CYS A 5 -11.48 -27.10 -0.01
CA CYS A 5 -11.67 -26.69 -1.39
C CYS A 5 -12.29 -25.29 -1.49
N VAL A 6 -12.06 -24.66 -2.64
CA VAL A 6 -12.69 -23.39 -3.02
C VAL A 6 -13.39 -23.60 -4.34
N LEU A 7 -14.68 -23.27 -4.40
CA LEU A 7 -15.44 -23.23 -5.65
C LEU A 7 -15.58 -21.78 -6.08
N ILE A 8 -15.26 -21.54 -7.36
CA ILE A 8 -15.40 -20.24 -8.01
C ILE A 8 -16.41 -20.37 -9.15
N ASP A 9 -17.26 -19.37 -9.28
CA ASP A 9 -18.13 -19.18 -10.44
C ASP A 9 -17.88 -17.79 -11.00
N HIS A 10 -17.38 -17.75 -12.24
CA HIS A 10 -16.89 -16.52 -12.87
C HIS A 10 -15.96 -15.73 -11.95
N THR A 11 -16.38 -14.56 -11.47
CA THR A 11 -15.57 -13.63 -10.68
C THR A 11 -15.76 -13.79 -9.17
N THR A 12 -16.56 -14.76 -8.70
CA THR A 12 -17.00 -14.82 -7.30
C THR A 12 -16.78 -16.22 -6.72
N ILE A 13 -16.39 -16.27 -5.45
CA ILE A 13 -16.32 -17.49 -4.66
C ILE A 13 -17.74 -17.91 -4.28
N THR A 14 -18.12 -19.15 -4.58
CA THR A 14 -19.43 -19.72 -4.24
C THR A 14 -19.37 -20.62 -3.02
N TYR A 15 -18.20 -21.18 -2.71
CA TYR A 15 -17.95 -22.02 -1.54
C TYR A 15 -16.47 -22.01 -1.16
N ALA A 16 -16.18 -22.03 0.13
CA ALA A 16 -14.84 -22.29 0.67
C ALA A 16 -14.99 -23.04 2.00
N GLY A 17 -14.41 -24.23 2.09
CA GLY A 17 -14.59 -25.10 3.27
C GLY A 17 -14.09 -26.52 3.01
N SER A 18 -14.57 -27.48 3.80
CA SER A 18 -14.22 -28.90 3.63
C SER A 18 -14.68 -29.41 2.26
N ILE A 19 -13.88 -30.25 1.61
CA ILE A 19 -14.28 -30.88 0.34
C ILE A 19 -15.49 -31.81 0.49
N GLU A 20 -15.72 -32.37 1.68
CA GLU A 20 -16.85 -33.29 1.94
C GLU A 20 -18.21 -32.59 1.93
N GLU A 21 -18.23 -31.32 2.36
CA GLU A 21 -19.43 -30.48 2.44
C GLU A 21 -19.64 -29.65 1.18
N ALA A 22 -18.72 -29.74 0.21
CA ALA A 22 -18.74 -28.93 -1.00
C ALA A 22 -19.95 -29.26 -1.88
N PRO A 23 -20.67 -28.25 -2.41
CA PRO A 23 -21.73 -28.47 -3.39
C PRO A 23 -21.26 -29.26 -4.61
N ALA A 24 -22.09 -30.18 -5.08
CA ALA A 24 -21.79 -31.00 -6.26
C ALA A 24 -21.57 -30.11 -7.50
N SER A 25 -20.37 -30.20 -8.08
CA SER A 25 -19.94 -29.36 -9.20
C SER A 25 -19.35 -30.20 -10.34
N PRO A 26 -20.16 -31.03 -11.03
CA PRO A 26 -19.65 -32.06 -11.95
C PRO A 26 -18.98 -31.49 -13.22
N SER A 27 -19.23 -30.22 -13.55
CA SER A 27 -18.62 -29.51 -14.67
C SER A 27 -17.40 -28.67 -14.28
N ALA A 28 -17.00 -28.66 -13.02
CA ALA A 28 -15.88 -27.85 -12.55
C ALA A 28 -14.55 -28.39 -13.08
N THR A 29 -13.66 -27.47 -13.48
CA THR A 29 -12.26 -27.80 -13.72
C THR A 29 -11.55 -27.89 -12.38
N VAL A 30 -11.00 -29.06 -12.06
CA VAL A 30 -10.36 -29.31 -10.76
C VAL A 30 -8.86 -29.02 -10.85
N THR A 31 -8.38 -28.12 -9.99
CA THR A 31 -6.95 -27.89 -9.77
C THR A 31 -6.61 -28.34 -8.35
N ARG A 32 -5.61 -29.23 -8.20
CA ARG A 32 -5.09 -29.64 -6.89
C ARG A 32 -3.81 -28.85 -6.61
N VAL A 33 -3.74 -28.27 -5.42
CA VAL A 33 -2.61 -27.45 -4.98
C VAL A 33 -2.24 -27.78 -3.53
N PRO A 34 -0.99 -27.57 -3.10
CA PRO A 34 -0.56 -27.84 -1.73
C PRO A 34 -1.27 -26.95 -0.69
N ALA A 35 -1.34 -25.64 -0.96
CA ALA A 35 -2.04 -24.68 -0.11
C ALA A 35 -2.76 -23.64 -0.98
N VAL A 36 -3.89 -23.14 -0.49
CA VAL A 36 -4.71 -22.11 -1.13
C VAL A 36 -5.08 -21.03 -0.11
N MET A 37 -4.98 -19.77 -0.50
CA MET A 37 -5.34 -18.63 0.34
C MET A 37 -5.88 -17.47 -0.52
N PRO A 38 -6.50 -16.43 0.06
CA PRO A 38 -6.88 -15.24 -0.69
C PRO A 38 -5.64 -14.61 -1.36
N GLY A 39 -5.84 -13.97 -2.50
CA GLY A 39 -4.80 -13.13 -3.10
C GLY A 39 -4.39 -12.00 -2.16
N MET A 40 -3.10 -11.68 -2.16
CA MET A 40 -2.52 -10.74 -1.21
C MET A 40 -2.80 -9.29 -1.60
N TRP A 41 -2.80 -8.44 -0.58
CA TRP A 41 -2.95 -7.00 -0.64
C TRP A 41 -1.64 -6.32 -0.23
N ASP A 42 -1.24 -5.33 -1.00
CA ASP A 42 -0.21 -4.35 -0.57
C ASP A 42 -0.89 -2.99 -0.44
N CYS A 43 -0.99 -2.51 0.79
CA CYS A 43 -1.78 -1.34 1.14
C CYS A 43 -0.98 -0.02 1.04
N HIS A 44 0.26 -0.06 0.56
CA HIS A 44 1.05 1.15 0.35
C HIS A 44 2.08 0.93 -0.76
N THR A 45 1.78 1.43 -1.95
CA THR A 45 2.67 1.35 -3.12
C THR A 45 2.66 2.64 -3.91
N HIS A 46 3.64 2.80 -4.81
CA HIS A 46 3.80 4.02 -5.60
C HIS A 46 4.19 3.73 -7.06
N PHE A 47 3.22 3.90 -7.97
CA PHE A 47 3.48 3.84 -9.41
C PHE A 47 4.06 5.17 -9.92
N THR A 48 5.34 5.43 -9.65
CA THR A 48 6.01 6.71 -10.01
C THR A 48 6.76 6.65 -11.34
N GLY A 49 7.22 5.45 -11.74
CA GLY A 49 8.12 5.26 -12.86
C GLY A 49 9.59 5.63 -12.60
N LEU A 50 9.95 6.03 -11.37
CA LEU A 50 11.33 6.25 -10.93
C LEU A 50 12.13 4.95 -11.03
N THR A 51 13.43 5.01 -11.30
CA THR A 51 14.30 3.81 -11.31
C THR A 51 15.33 3.81 -10.19
N THR A 52 15.48 4.96 -9.51
CA THR A 52 16.33 5.17 -8.35
C THR A 52 15.45 5.73 -7.23
N PRO A 53 15.86 5.64 -5.95
CA PRO A 53 15.15 6.27 -4.85
C PRO A 53 15.29 7.81 -4.87
N ASN A 54 15.98 8.42 -5.83
CA ASN A 54 16.13 9.87 -5.89
C ASN A 54 14.87 10.53 -6.48
N ILE A 55 14.01 11.06 -5.60
CA ILE A 55 12.74 11.70 -5.99
C ILE A 55 12.94 12.94 -6.89
N ASP A 56 14.11 13.58 -6.84
CA ASP A 56 14.43 14.73 -7.69
C ASP A 56 14.54 14.34 -9.18
N GLU A 57 14.51 13.05 -9.51
CA GLU A 57 14.42 12.60 -10.90
C GLU A 57 13.00 12.72 -11.48
N ALA A 58 11.97 12.80 -10.63
CA ALA A 58 10.58 12.71 -11.05
C ALA A 58 10.17 13.72 -12.14
N PRO A 59 10.55 15.02 -12.08
CA PRO A 59 10.21 15.97 -13.14
C PRO A 59 10.88 15.69 -14.49
N ARG A 60 11.95 14.87 -14.51
CA ARG A 60 12.69 14.52 -15.74
C ARG A 60 12.10 13.30 -16.45
N ILE A 61 11.16 12.59 -15.83
CA ILE A 61 10.57 11.36 -16.38
C ILE A 61 9.29 11.72 -17.14
N PRO A 62 9.23 11.49 -18.46
CA PRO A 62 7.99 11.69 -19.21
C PRO A 62 6.86 10.79 -18.66
N HIS A 63 5.66 11.33 -18.48
CA HIS A 63 4.52 10.59 -17.91
C HIS A 63 4.21 9.29 -18.66
N VAL A 64 4.36 9.28 -19.98
CA VAL A 64 4.17 8.07 -20.81
C VAL A 64 5.18 6.99 -20.44
N LEU A 65 6.46 7.36 -20.26
CA LEU A 65 7.50 6.43 -19.85
C LEU A 65 7.22 5.86 -18.45
N ALA A 66 6.80 6.72 -17.52
CA ALA A 66 6.42 6.29 -16.17
C ALA A 66 5.25 5.30 -16.20
N GLY A 67 4.23 5.54 -17.03
CA GLY A 67 3.11 4.61 -17.22
C GLY A 67 3.53 3.26 -17.81
N VAL A 68 4.42 3.24 -18.80
CA VAL A 68 4.94 2.00 -19.39
C VAL A 68 5.72 1.17 -18.36
N ARG A 69 6.55 1.82 -17.53
CA ARG A 69 7.26 1.15 -16.42
C ARG A 69 6.28 0.59 -15.39
N SER A 70 5.31 1.41 -14.98
CA SER A 70 4.29 1.04 -13.99
C SER A 70 3.43 -0.16 -14.44
N ALA A 71 3.20 -0.33 -15.75
CA ALA A 71 2.50 -1.51 -16.27
C ALA A 71 3.28 -2.82 -16.03
N ARG A 72 4.62 -2.79 -16.15
CA ARG A 72 5.49 -3.95 -15.82
C ARG A 72 5.57 -4.19 -14.32
N ASP A 73 5.62 -3.12 -13.55
CA ASP A 73 5.63 -3.17 -12.09
C ASP A 73 4.35 -3.84 -11.55
N ALA A 74 3.19 -3.48 -12.09
CA ALA A 74 1.91 -4.09 -11.77
C ALA A 74 1.87 -5.59 -12.12
N GLU A 75 2.40 -5.99 -13.27
CA GLU A 75 2.51 -7.39 -13.67
C GLU A 75 3.41 -8.20 -12.71
N ALA A 76 4.51 -7.60 -12.24
CA ALA A 76 5.41 -8.21 -11.28
C ALA A 76 4.74 -8.44 -9.91
N ALA A 77 4.00 -7.44 -9.40
CA ALA A 77 3.23 -7.59 -8.16
C ALA A 77 2.19 -8.71 -8.26
N LEU A 78 1.42 -8.74 -9.36
CA LEU A 78 0.42 -9.80 -9.58
C LEU A 78 1.08 -11.18 -9.65
N SER A 79 2.22 -11.27 -10.31
CA SER A 79 2.99 -12.52 -10.41
C SER A 79 3.54 -12.98 -9.05
N ALA A 80 3.77 -12.06 -8.12
CA ALA A 80 4.14 -12.35 -6.73
C ALA A 80 2.94 -12.68 -5.83
N GLY A 81 1.72 -12.80 -6.38
CA GLY A 81 0.53 -13.18 -5.64
C GLY A 81 -0.25 -12.00 -5.02
N PHE A 82 0.16 -10.77 -5.30
CA PHE A 82 -0.57 -9.57 -4.88
C PHE A 82 -1.65 -9.26 -5.91
N THR A 83 -2.90 -9.63 -5.62
CA THR A 83 -4.03 -9.42 -6.53
C THR A 83 -4.67 -8.06 -6.36
N SER A 84 -4.35 -7.33 -5.30
CA SER A 84 -4.86 -5.98 -5.03
C SER A 84 -3.78 -5.06 -4.45
N LEU A 85 -3.76 -3.81 -4.88
CA LEU A 85 -2.84 -2.77 -4.43
C LEU A 85 -3.61 -1.50 -4.04
N ARG A 86 -3.27 -0.91 -2.89
CA ARG A 86 -3.62 0.48 -2.57
C ARG A 86 -2.42 1.35 -2.90
N GLU A 87 -2.57 2.19 -3.91
CA GLU A 87 -1.51 3.11 -4.35
C GLU A 87 -1.65 4.44 -3.60
N ALA A 88 -0.57 4.84 -2.94
CA ALA A 88 -0.49 5.97 -2.03
C ALA A 88 -0.05 7.27 -2.71
N GLY A 89 0.54 7.19 -3.89
CA GLY A 89 0.81 8.31 -4.79
C GLY A 89 1.45 7.85 -6.09
N GLY A 90 0.93 8.31 -7.24
CA GLY A 90 1.47 7.91 -8.53
C GLY A 90 0.46 8.00 -9.68
N TYR A 91 0.69 7.20 -10.72
CA TYR A 91 -0.16 7.10 -11.91
C TYR A 91 -1.22 6.00 -11.82
N GLY A 92 -1.43 5.40 -10.66
CA GLY A 92 -2.32 4.25 -10.45
C GLY A 92 -3.78 4.54 -10.80
N VAL A 93 -4.26 5.77 -10.62
CA VAL A 93 -5.63 6.17 -11.06
C VAL A 93 -5.86 5.98 -12.56
N PHE A 94 -4.80 6.06 -13.38
CA PHE A 94 -4.86 5.81 -14.81
C PHE A 94 -4.61 4.34 -15.12
N LEU A 95 -3.64 3.72 -14.47
CA LEU A 95 -3.30 2.31 -14.66
C LEU A 95 -4.46 1.39 -14.28
N ALA A 96 -5.21 1.72 -13.22
CA ALA A 96 -6.41 1.00 -12.80
C ALA A 96 -7.43 0.83 -13.94
N ARG A 97 -7.59 1.86 -14.79
CA ARG A 97 -8.49 1.80 -15.95
C ARG A 97 -7.98 0.83 -17.01
N ALA A 98 -6.68 0.89 -17.32
CA ALA A 98 -6.05 0.00 -18.29
C ALA A 98 -6.11 -1.47 -17.84
N VAL A 99 -6.01 -1.72 -16.53
CA VAL A 99 -6.19 -3.07 -15.97
C VAL A 99 -7.65 -3.50 -16.03
N ALA A 100 -8.59 -2.63 -15.65
CA ALA A 100 -10.03 -2.94 -15.65
C ALA A 100 -10.57 -3.26 -17.06
N GLU A 101 -10.05 -2.60 -18.11
CA GLU A 101 -10.45 -2.87 -19.51
C GLU A 101 -9.61 -3.98 -20.17
N GLY A 102 -8.63 -4.57 -19.47
CA GLY A 102 -7.82 -5.70 -19.95
C GLY A 102 -6.64 -5.33 -20.86
N THR A 103 -6.34 -4.04 -21.04
CA THR A 103 -5.18 -3.57 -21.81
C THR A 103 -3.85 -3.93 -21.11
N VAL A 104 -3.83 -3.91 -19.77
CA VAL A 104 -2.67 -4.25 -18.95
C VAL A 104 -3.03 -5.40 -18.00
N VAL A 105 -2.14 -6.39 -17.89
CA VAL A 105 -2.23 -7.42 -16.85
C VAL A 105 -1.69 -6.83 -15.54
N GLY A 106 -2.48 -6.86 -14.48
CA GLY A 106 -2.08 -6.34 -13.18
C GLY A 106 -3.14 -6.59 -12.10
N PRO A 107 -2.88 -6.21 -10.84
CA PRO A 107 -3.81 -6.36 -9.72
C PRO A 107 -5.00 -5.39 -9.82
N ASN A 108 -5.97 -5.52 -8.92
CA ASN A 108 -6.93 -4.45 -8.66
C ASN A 108 -6.18 -3.27 -8.05
N ILE A 109 -6.38 -2.06 -8.57
CA ILE A 109 -5.63 -0.87 -8.14
C ILE A 109 -6.60 0.15 -7.54
N TYR A 110 -6.40 0.45 -6.26
CA TYR A 110 -7.14 1.43 -5.49
C TYR A 110 -6.24 2.62 -5.19
N ALA A 111 -6.22 3.60 -6.10
CA ALA A 111 -5.21 4.66 -6.08
C ALA A 111 -5.69 5.96 -5.41
N ALA A 112 -4.75 6.66 -4.77
CA ALA A 112 -4.93 7.99 -4.21
C ALA A 112 -4.85 9.11 -5.26
N GLY A 113 -4.13 8.86 -6.35
CA GLY A 113 -3.79 9.88 -7.34
C GLY A 113 -2.59 10.69 -6.85
N SER A 114 -2.74 12.00 -6.72
CA SER A 114 -1.64 12.82 -6.20
C SER A 114 -1.57 12.78 -4.68
N ILE A 115 -0.35 12.75 -4.13
CA ILE A 115 -0.05 12.94 -2.71
C ILE A 115 -0.34 14.40 -2.36
N LEU A 116 -1.18 14.66 -1.34
CA LEU A 116 -1.41 16.01 -0.85
C LEU A 116 -0.37 16.39 0.20
N SER A 117 0.30 17.53 0.02
CA SER A 117 1.34 18.04 0.91
C SER A 117 1.22 19.57 1.07
N THR A 118 1.70 20.10 2.19
CA THR A 118 1.90 21.54 2.36
C THR A 118 3.12 22.00 1.57
N THR A 119 3.24 23.31 1.31
CA THR A 119 4.50 23.90 0.81
C THR A 119 5.64 23.61 1.79
N GLY A 120 6.79 23.15 1.30
CA GLY A 120 7.93 22.71 2.11
C GLY A 120 7.70 21.41 2.88
N GLY A 121 6.63 20.67 2.53
CA GLY A 121 6.26 19.41 3.15
C GLY A 121 6.91 18.18 2.50
N HIS A 122 6.53 16.98 2.95
CA HIS A 122 7.15 15.75 2.50
C HIS A 122 6.92 15.45 1.00
N GLY A 123 5.76 15.86 0.48
CA GLY A 123 5.43 15.71 -0.94
C GLY A 123 6.00 16.82 -1.85
N ASP A 124 6.77 17.76 -1.30
CA ASP A 124 7.39 18.86 -2.06
C ASP A 124 8.79 18.46 -2.56
N LEU A 125 9.19 19.02 -3.71
CA LEU A 125 10.50 18.79 -4.33
C LEU A 125 11.44 19.95 -4.02
N HIS A 126 12.00 19.95 -2.82
CA HIS A 126 12.81 21.04 -2.25
C HIS A 126 14.00 21.50 -3.09
N SER A 127 14.50 20.66 -3.99
CA SER A 127 15.63 20.97 -4.89
C SER A 127 15.23 21.88 -6.07
N TYR A 128 13.93 22.12 -6.27
CA TYR A 128 13.38 22.90 -7.37
C TYR A 128 12.75 24.22 -6.90
N PRO A 129 12.73 25.26 -7.76
CA PRO A 129 11.91 26.44 -7.52
C PRO A 129 10.44 26.07 -7.36
N LEU A 130 9.75 26.68 -6.38
CA LEU A 130 8.35 26.37 -6.07
C LEU A 130 7.43 26.49 -7.30
N ASP A 131 7.63 27.50 -8.14
CA ASP A 131 6.86 27.69 -9.37
C ASP A 131 7.00 26.52 -10.35
N TRP A 132 8.14 25.83 -10.37
CA TRP A 132 8.35 24.62 -11.18
C TRP A 132 7.64 23.42 -10.58
N VAL A 133 7.60 23.29 -9.25
CA VAL A 133 6.85 22.23 -8.57
C VAL A 133 5.35 22.40 -8.83
N LEU A 134 4.84 23.62 -8.77
CA LEU A 134 3.44 23.92 -9.09
C LEU A 134 3.13 23.66 -10.57
N ASP A 135 4.05 23.95 -11.49
CA ASP A 135 3.89 23.58 -12.91
C ASP A 135 3.87 22.06 -13.09
N TYR A 136 4.74 21.33 -12.39
CA TYR A 136 4.75 19.86 -12.39
C TYR A 136 3.42 19.26 -11.91
N GLU A 137 2.82 19.78 -10.83
CA GLU A 137 1.48 19.39 -10.40
C GLU A 137 0.46 19.56 -11.54
N THR A 138 0.44 20.74 -12.17
CA THR A 138 -0.58 21.06 -13.19
C THR A 138 -0.39 20.31 -14.51
N SER A 139 0.84 19.88 -14.82
CA SER A 139 1.19 19.13 -16.02
C SER A 139 0.96 17.61 -15.91
N GLY A 140 0.50 17.13 -14.76
CA GLY A 140 0.13 15.72 -14.57
C GLY A 140 1.03 14.96 -13.60
N GLY A 141 1.86 15.66 -12.83
CA GLY A 141 2.60 15.10 -11.72
C GLY A 141 1.71 14.46 -10.64
N TRP A 142 2.33 13.58 -9.87
CA TRP A 142 1.68 12.78 -8.81
C TRP A 142 1.84 13.37 -7.40
N LEU A 143 2.27 14.62 -7.30
CA LEU A 143 2.21 15.44 -6.07
C LEU A 143 1.22 16.59 -6.25
N SER A 144 0.67 17.09 -5.15
CA SER A 144 -0.19 18.27 -5.13
C SER A 144 0.10 19.09 -3.89
N ILE A 145 0.55 20.32 -4.09
CA ILE A 145 0.82 21.26 -3.00
C ILE A 145 -0.47 22.04 -2.73
N CYS A 146 -0.86 22.14 -1.46
CA CYS A 146 -2.02 22.90 -1.05
C CYS A 146 -1.84 23.49 0.35
N ASP A 147 -2.10 24.79 0.47
CA ASP A 147 -1.99 25.52 1.74
C ASP A 147 -3.30 26.28 2.01
N GLY A 148 -3.81 26.12 3.22
CA GLY A 148 -5.11 26.60 3.66
C GLY A 148 -6.26 25.69 3.25
N VAL A 149 -7.34 25.76 4.03
CA VAL A 149 -8.56 24.95 3.88
C VAL A 149 -9.12 25.00 2.45
N ALA A 150 -9.15 26.16 1.81
CA ALA A 150 -9.72 26.32 0.48
C ALA A 150 -8.94 25.53 -0.60
N GLU A 151 -7.61 25.53 -0.51
CA GLU A 151 -6.76 24.78 -1.44
C GLU A 151 -6.80 23.30 -1.16
N CYS A 152 -6.79 22.90 0.12
CA CYS A 152 -6.95 21.50 0.53
C CYS A 152 -8.23 20.90 -0.02
N LEU A 153 -9.38 21.58 0.13
CA LEU A 153 -10.66 21.14 -0.46
C LEU A 153 -10.58 20.99 -1.98
N LYS A 154 -9.93 21.94 -2.67
CA LYS A 154 -9.75 21.88 -4.12
C LYS A 154 -8.86 20.70 -4.53
N ALA A 155 -7.77 20.45 -3.80
CA ALA A 155 -6.84 19.37 -4.05
C ALA A 155 -7.49 17.99 -3.85
N THR A 156 -8.25 17.79 -2.76
CA THR A 156 -9.07 16.60 -2.53
C THR A 156 -10.04 16.37 -3.69
N ARG A 157 -10.79 17.41 -4.09
CA ARG A 157 -11.74 17.33 -5.22
C ARG A 157 -11.08 16.99 -6.55
N LYS A 158 -9.84 17.44 -6.81
CA LYS A 158 -9.08 17.05 -8.01
C LYS A 158 -8.83 15.54 -8.03
N GLN A 159 -8.50 14.93 -6.89
CA GLN A 159 -8.30 13.48 -6.81
C GLN A 159 -9.61 12.71 -6.97
N LEU A 160 -10.70 13.19 -6.34
CA LEU A 160 -12.04 12.64 -6.54
C LEU A 160 -12.47 12.70 -8.01
N ARG A 161 -12.18 13.80 -8.72
CA ARG A 161 -12.42 13.93 -10.16
C ARG A 161 -11.67 12.88 -10.99
N ARG A 162 -10.47 12.48 -10.55
CA ARG A 162 -9.67 11.40 -11.17
C ARG A 162 -10.18 10.00 -10.77
N ASN A 163 -11.27 9.91 -10.02
CA ASN A 163 -11.82 8.68 -9.47
C ASN A 163 -10.88 7.97 -8.48
N ALA A 164 -10.12 8.74 -7.70
CA ALA A 164 -9.35 8.19 -6.59
C ALA A 164 -10.25 7.42 -5.61
N LYS A 165 -9.72 6.31 -5.08
CA LYS A 165 -10.41 5.40 -4.15
C LYS A 165 -10.07 5.65 -2.69
N VAL A 166 -9.04 6.43 -2.44
CA VAL A 166 -8.59 6.91 -1.13
C VAL A 166 -7.98 8.30 -1.35
N ILE A 167 -7.78 9.07 -0.29
CA ILE A 167 -7.03 10.34 -0.34
C ILE A 167 -5.76 10.19 0.49
N LYS A 168 -4.59 10.52 -0.07
CA LYS A 168 -3.31 10.51 0.65
C LYS A 168 -2.93 11.92 1.09
N VAL A 169 -2.51 12.06 2.35
CA VAL A 169 -1.87 13.26 2.88
C VAL A 169 -0.50 12.95 3.47
N CYS A 170 0.38 13.95 3.51
CA CYS A 170 1.57 13.97 4.36
C CYS A 170 1.28 14.79 5.61
N ALA A 171 1.07 14.13 6.75
CA ALA A 171 0.74 14.78 8.03
C ALA A 171 1.95 14.87 8.99
N SER A 172 3.11 14.37 8.58
CA SER A 172 4.41 14.75 9.13
C SER A 172 5.42 14.95 8.00
N GLY A 173 6.61 15.43 8.35
CA GLY A 173 7.75 15.29 7.45
C GLY A 173 8.16 13.84 7.25
N GLY A 174 9.04 13.62 6.28
CA GLY A 174 9.48 12.28 5.91
C GLY A 174 10.97 12.13 5.70
N VAL A 175 11.34 10.91 5.29
CA VAL A 175 12.74 10.50 5.12
C VAL A 175 13.33 11.05 3.82
N MET A 176 12.57 11.01 2.72
CA MET A 176 13.07 11.27 1.37
C MET A 176 13.10 12.74 0.95
N SER A 177 12.48 13.62 1.72
CA SER A 177 12.45 15.08 1.50
C SER A 177 13.56 15.76 2.32
N GLU A 178 14.22 16.78 1.78
CA GLU A 178 15.42 17.35 2.41
C GLU A 178 15.14 18.22 3.66
N ILE A 179 14.27 19.22 3.52
CA ILE A 179 14.13 20.35 4.45
C ILE A 179 13.27 20.03 5.68
N ASP A 180 12.25 19.19 5.52
CA ASP A 180 11.35 18.81 6.61
C ASP A 180 11.99 17.80 7.58
N ASP A 181 11.25 17.38 8.61
CA ASP A 181 11.74 16.40 9.59
C ASP A 181 10.65 15.37 9.90
N PRO A 182 10.96 14.06 9.92
CA PRO A 182 10.03 13.01 10.32
C PRO A 182 9.26 13.29 11.61
N VAL A 183 9.85 13.98 12.59
CA VAL A 183 9.20 14.20 13.89
C VAL A 183 8.19 15.36 13.87
N HIS A 184 8.26 16.24 12.87
CA HIS A 184 7.43 17.44 12.81
C HIS A 184 6.11 17.19 12.07
N GLN A 185 5.01 17.65 12.65
CA GLN A 185 3.69 17.65 12.03
C GLN A 185 3.66 18.52 10.76
N GLN A 186 2.91 18.06 9.76
CA GLN A 186 2.52 18.81 8.56
C GLN A 186 0.99 18.90 8.48
N PHE A 187 0.50 19.95 7.79
CA PHE A 187 -0.87 20.46 7.87
C PHE A 187 -1.31 20.91 9.28
N SER A 188 -2.15 21.94 9.30
CA SER A 188 -2.95 22.34 10.45
C SER A 188 -4.11 21.37 10.71
N ALA A 189 -4.67 21.42 11.92
CA ALA A 189 -5.84 20.64 12.27
C ALA A 189 -7.06 21.01 11.40
N GLU A 190 -7.20 22.29 11.04
CA GLU A 190 -8.28 22.77 10.16
C GLU A 190 -8.16 22.21 8.75
N GLU A 191 -6.95 22.12 8.20
CA GLU A 191 -6.70 21.55 6.87
C GLU A 191 -6.95 20.04 6.85
N LEU A 192 -6.39 19.29 7.82
CA LEU A 192 -6.61 17.85 7.92
C LEU A 192 -8.11 17.53 8.04
N ARG A 193 -8.83 18.23 8.92
CA ARG A 193 -10.28 18.05 9.09
C ARG A 193 -11.03 18.35 7.77
N ALA A 194 -10.68 19.43 7.08
CA ALA A 194 -11.32 19.77 5.82
C ALA A 194 -11.11 18.69 4.74
N ILE A 195 -9.91 18.12 4.66
CA ILE A 195 -9.60 17.01 3.74
C ILE A 195 -10.42 15.77 4.09
N VAL A 196 -10.42 15.36 5.37
CA VAL A 196 -11.17 14.17 5.83
C VAL A 196 -12.66 14.34 5.57
N GLU A 197 -13.25 15.48 5.92
CA GLU A 197 -14.68 15.73 5.70
C GLU A 197 -15.05 15.76 4.21
N GLU A 198 -14.19 16.31 3.34
CA GLU A 198 -14.44 16.32 1.90
C GLU A 198 -14.29 14.93 1.27
N ALA A 199 -13.32 14.13 1.72
CA ALA A 199 -13.19 12.73 1.33
C ALA A 199 -14.43 11.92 1.74
N ALA A 200 -14.87 12.07 2.99
CA ALA A 200 -16.02 11.37 3.55
C ALA A 200 -17.34 11.71 2.82
N ARG A 201 -17.53 12.97 2.39
CA ARG A 201 -18.68 13.38 1.55
C ARG A 201 -18.79 12.60 0.24
N ALA A 202 -17.67 12.03 -0.23
CA ALA A 202 -17.60 11.18 -1.41
C ALA A 202 -17.33 9.70 -1.06
N GLU A 203 -17.57 9.28 0.18
CA GLU A 203 -17.36 7.90 0.64
C GLU A 203 -15.92 7.39 0.45
N ARG A 204 -14.94 8.29 0.61
CA ARG A 204 -13.51 7.96 0.66
C ARG A 204 -12.98 8.15 2.08
N VAL A 205 -12.04 7.30 2.45
CA VAL A 205 -11.20 7.50 3.64
C VAL A 205 -9.92 8.26 3.28
N VAL A 206 -9.22 8.75 4.31
CA VAL A 206 -7.90 9.36 4.18
C VAL A 206 -6.85 8.42 4.76
N MET A 207 -5.71 8.32 4.08
CA MET A 207 -4.49 7.68 4.54
C MET A 207 -3.41 8.74 4.78
N ALA A 208 -2.69 8.68 5.90
CA ALA A 208 -1.74 9.71 6.28
C ALA A 208 -0.32 9.17 6.45
N HIS A 209 0.61 9.69 5.66
CA HIS A 209 2.04 9.55 5.97
C HIS A 209 2.34 10.27 7.28
N CYS A 210 2.73 9.51 8.31
CA CYS A 210 3.07 10.03 9.63
C CYS A 210 4.21 9.23 10.26
N HIS A 211 5.33 9.88 10.53
CA HIS A 211 6.39 9.33 11.38
C HIS A 211 6.21 9.83 12.82
N GLY A 212 6.31 11.14 13.05
CA GLY A 212 6.29 11.77 14.37
C GLY A 212 4.94 11.70 15.08
N THR A 213 4.95 11.44 16.39
CA THR A 213 3.76 11.40 17.26
C THR A 213 2.83 12.60 17.10
N PRO A 214 3.31 13.86 17.00
CA PRO A 214 2.42 15.01 16.79
C PRO A 214 1.58 14.89 15.51
N GLY A 215 2.19 14.45 14.41
CA GLY A 215 1.50 14.22 13.13
C GLY A 215 0.52 13.06 13.19
N ILE A 216 0.89 11.95 13.86
CA ILE A 216 -0.02 10.81 14.07
C ILE A 216 -1.26 11.25 14.85
N LYS A 217 -1.10 11.93 15.99
CA LYS A 217 -2.23 12.42 16.80
C LYS A 217 -3.11 13.40 16.05
N ALA A 218 -2.51 14.36 15.33
CA ALA A 218 -3.26 15.31 14.52
C ALA A 218 -4.08 14.64 13.40
N ALA A 219 -3.52 13.61 12.76
CA ALA A 219 -4.23 12.81 11.75
C ALA A 219 -5.41 12.03 12.36
N LEU A 220 -5.20 11.37 13.50
CA LEU A 220 -6.24 10.61 14.22
C LEU A 220 -7.36 11.55 14.71
N ASP A 221 -7.02 12.68 15.30
CA ASP A 221 -7.97 13.70 15.76
C ASP A 221 -8.82 14.28 14.61
N ALA A 222 -8.28 14.32 13.39
CA ALA A 222 -9.00 14.72 12.19
C ALA A 222 -9.90 13.62 11.61
N GLY A 223 -9.76 12.36 12.03
CA GLY A 223 -10.53 11.22 11.55
C GLY A 223 -9.91 10.47 10.37
N VAL A 224 -8.58 10.51 10.22
CA VAL A 224 -7.85 9.65 9.26
C VAL A 224 -8.05 8.18 9.62
N SER A 225 -8.24 7.32 8.61
CA SER A 225 -8.55 5.90 8.84
C SER A 225 -7.32 5.00 8.85
N THR A 226 -6.23 5.41 8.17
CA THR A 226 -4.97 4.64 8.17
C THR A 226 -3.76 5.54 8.41
N ILE A 227 -2.88 5.08 9.29
CA ILE A 227 -1.57 5.69 9.56
C ILE A 227 -0.52 4.88 8.83
N GLU A 228 0.27 5.57 8.03
CA GLU A 228 1.35 4.97 7.27
C GLU A 228 2.68 5.19 7.99
N HIS A 229 3.54 4.17 8.01
CA HIS A 229 4.82 4.11 8.72
C HIS A 229 4.68 4.08 10.25
N GLY A 230 4.14 5.13 10.90
CA GLY A 230 3.90 5.13 12.34
C GLY A 230 5.17 5.03 13.20
N THR A 231 6.31 5.51 12.70
CA THR A 231 7.64 5.28 13.31
C THR A 231 7.79 5.70 14.77
N TYR A 232 7.15 6.79 15.19
CA TYR A 232 7.20 7.30 16.56
C TYR A 232 5.88 7.05 17.30
N LEU A 233 5.14 5.99 16.93
CA LEU A 233 3.96 5.56 17.67
C LEU A 233 4.35 5.23 19.12
N ASP A 234 3.60 5.80 20.07
CA ASP A 234 3.73 5.52 21.50
C ASP A 234 2.46 4.83 22.03
N GLU A 235 2.49 4.41 23.30
CA GLU A 235 1.39 3.65 23.91
C GLU A 235 0.06 4.44 23.89
N GLU A 236 0.09 5.75 24.16
CA GLU A 236 -1.09 6.60 24.16
C GLU A 236 -1.71 6.65 22.76
N THR A 237 -0.89 6.89 21.75
CA THR A 237 -1.34 7.04 20.37
C THR A 237 -1.75 5.68 19.78
N ALA A 238 -1.08 4.59 20.13
CA ALA A 238 -1.48 3.23 19.77
C ALA A 238 -2.84 2.86 20.39
N ALA A 239 -3.07 3.23 21.66
CA ALA A 239 -4.37 3.04 22.30
C ALA A 239 -5.47 3.85 21.61
N GLN A 240 -5.17 5.09 21.20
CA GLN A 240 -6.09 5.91 20.40
C GLN A 240 -6.40 5.25 19.04
N MET A 241 -5.39 4.75 18.32
CA MET A 241 -5.61 4.03 17.06
C MET A 241 -6.53 2.84 17.25
N LYS A 242 -6.32 2.04 18.30
CA LYS A 242 -7.18 0.90 18.62
C LYS A 242 -8.61 1.31 18.95
N GLU A 243 -8.80 2.35 19.76
CA GLU A 243 -10.14 2.87 20.11
C GLU A 243 -10.90 3.37 18.88
N GLN A 244 -10.20 4.02 17.95
CA GLN A 244 -10.77 4.57 16.73
C GLN A 244 -10.81 3.57 15.55
N GLU A 245 -10.36 2.33 15.78
CA GLU A 245 -10.23 1.30 14.74
C GLU A 245 -9.37 1.75 13.53
N ALA A 246 -8.43 2.67 13.76
CA ALA A 246 -7.48 3.11 12.74
C ALA A 246 -6.44 2.01 12.48
N ILE A 247 -6.08 1.84 11.21
CA ILE A 247 -5.19 0.76 10.76
C ILE A 247 -3.77 1.30 10.63
N LEU A 248 -2.78 0.56 11.14
CA LEU A 248 -1.37 0.80 10.86
C LEU A 248 -0.95 0.07 9.58
N VAL A 249 -0.30 0.77 8.67
CA VAL A 249 0.37 0.19 7.50
C VAL A 249 1.86 0.53 7.61
N PRO A 250 2.70 -0.41 8.08
CA PRO A 250 4.02 -0.08 8.62
C PRO A 250 5.08 0.14 7.55
N THR A 251 5.06 -0.55 6.41
CA THR A 251 6.05 -0.37 5.34
C THR A 251 7.47 -0.64 5.82
N ARG A 252 7.68 -1.75 6.54
CA ARG A 252 9.01 -2.07 7.07
C ARG A 252 10.01 -2.43 5.96
N PHE A 253 9.51 -2.92 4.84
CA PHE A 253 10.24 -3.31 3.64
C PHE A 253 11.10 -2.18 3.10
N ILE A 254 10.52 -1.01 2.82
CA ILE A 254 11.29 0.12 2.29
C ILE A 254 12.43 0.50 3.23
N VAL A 255 12.20 0.45 4.56
CA VAL A 255 13.21 0.80 5.57
C VAL A 255 14.38 -0.16 5.54
N GLU A 256 14.12 -1.47 5.56
CA GLU A 256 15.16 -2.50 5.59
C GLU A 256 15.98 -2.51 4.28
N ARG A 257 15.31 -2.40 3.13
CA ARG A 257 15.98 -2.40 1.82
C ARG A 257 16.82 -1.16 1.59
N LEU A 258 16.33 0.02 1.96
CA LEU A 258 17.09 1.26 1.81
C LEU A 258 18.24 1.38 2.83
N LEU A 259 18.11 0.81 4.03
CA LEU A 259 19.25 0.69 4.96
C LEU A 259 20.33 -0.23 4.39
N ALA A 260 19.94 -1.32 3.72
CA ALA A 260 20.87 -2.31 3.18
C ALA A 260 21.59 -1.87 1.90
N GLY A 261 20.93 -1.09 1.02
CA GLY A 261 21.49 -0.75 -0.29
C GLY A 261 21.03 0.57 -0.90
N GLY A 262 20.35 1.43 -0.13
CA GLY A 262 19.81 2.69 -0.63
C GLY A 262 20.89 3.65 -1.13
N ARG A 263 22.02 3.76 -0.40
CA ARG A 263 23.12 4.67 -0.75
C ARG A 263 23.75 4.32 -2.09
N GLU A 264 24.05 3.05 -2.29
CA GLU A 264 24.62 2.51 -3.53
C GLU A 264 23.66 2.68 -4.71
N SER A 265 22.36 2.73 -4.42
CA SER A 265 21.29 2.87 -5.40
C SER A 265 20.93 4.32 -5.73
N GLY A 266 21.63 5.31 -5.15
CA GLY A 266 21.42 6.73 -5.43
C GLY A 266 20.53 7.49 -4.44
N MET A 267 20.26 6.91 -3.27
CA MET A 267 19.56 7.62 -2.19
C MET A 267 20.39 8.82 -1.72
N PRO A 268 19.80 10.03 -1.61
CA PRO A 268 20.51 11.20 -1.08
C PRO A 268 21.02 10.98 0.35
N GLU A 269 22.20 11.53 0.67
CA GLU A 269 22.83 11.33 1.98
C GLU A 269 22.02 11.93 3.14
N TYR A 270 21.31 13.04 2.92
CA TYR A 270 20.41 13.58 3.96
C TYR A 270 19.31 12.57 4.32
N ALA A 271 18.76 11.87 3.33
CA ALA A 271 17.68 10.91 3.50
C ALA A 271 18.20 9.65 4.19
N TYR A 272 19.40 9.18 3.80
CA TYR A 272 20.05 8.05 4.46
C TYR A 272 20.28 8.33 5.96
N ARG A 273 20.73 9.54 6.32
CA ARG A 273 20.91 9.92 7.74
C ARG A 273 19.60 9.85 8.52
N LYS A 274 18.50 10.41 7.97
CA LYS A 274 17.17 10.30 8.58
C LYS A 274 16.73 8.84 8.72
N LEU A 275 16.97 8.02 7.71
CA LEU A 275 16.60 6.61 7.70
C LEU A 275 17.31 5.81 8.82
N VAL A 276 18.62 6.03 8.98
CA VAL A 276 19.41 5.39 10.04
C VAL A 276 18.87 5.77 11.43
N GLU A 277 18.48 7.03 11.62
CA GLU A 277 17.93 7.50 12.90
C GLU A 277 16.60 6.83 13.25
N ILE A 278 15.74 6.60 12.26
CA ILE A 278 14.40 6.04 12.51
C ILE A 278 14.35 4.51 12.51
N GLY A 279 15.35 3.84 11.95
CA GLY A 279 15.33 2.41 11.63
C GLY A 279 14.92 1.52 12.82
N ASP A 280 15.63 1.57 13.94
CA ASP A 280 15.31 0.72 15.09
C ASP A 280 13.98 1.10 15.75
N ARG A 281 13.71 2.41 15.82
CA ARG A 281 12.48 2.94 16.42
C ARG A 281 11.24 2.50 15.67
N HIS A 282 11.31 2.48 14.34
CA HIS A 282 10.22 2.01 13.51
C HIS A 282 9.87 0.53 13.80
N MET A 283 10.86 -0.35 14.00
CA MET A 283 10.59 -1.75 14.36
C MET A 283 9.90 -1.86 15.72
N GLN A 284 10.37 -1.09 16.71
CA GLN A 284 9.77 -1.05 18.05
C GLN A 284 8.32 -0.57 18.01
N ALA A 285 8.00 0.41 17.16
CA ALA A 285 6.64 0.92 16.99
C ALA A 285 5.70 -0.15 16.40
N ILE A 286 6.17 -0.99 15.47
CA ILE A 286 5.37 -2.09 14.91
C ILE A 286 5.07 -3.14 16.00
N SER A 287 6.08 -3.55 16.77
CA SER A 287 5.90 -4.47 17.90
C SER A 287 4.93 -3.90 18.93
N LEU A 288 5.07 -2.62 19.29
CA LEU A 288 4.16 -1.94 20.21
C LEU A 288 2.71 -1.93 19.68
N ALA A 289 2.51 -1.61 18.40
CA ALA A 289 1.18 -1.61 17.78
C ALA A 289 0.53 -3.00 17.87
N HIS A 290 1.30 -4.06 17.61
CA HIS A 290 0.85 -5.44 17.75
C HIS A 290 0.51 -5.78 19.21
N GLU A 291 1.38 -5.46 20.17
CA GLU A 291 1.16 -5.70 21.60
C GLU A 291 -0.09 -5.01 22.14
N VAL A 292 -0.34 -3.76 21.70
CA VAL A 292 -1.54 -3.01 22.06
C VAL A 292 -2.79 -3.59 21.38
N GLY A 293 -2.63 -4.24 20.24
CA GLY A 293 -3.71 -4.82 19.44
C GLY A 293 -4.33 -3.81 18.47
N VAL A 294 -3.51 -2.95 17.88
CA VAL A 294 -3.87 -2.13 16.71
C VAL A 294 -3.99 -3.04 15.49
N THR A 295 -5.01 -2.83 14.65
CA THR A 295 -5.13 -3.55 13.39
C THR A 295 -3.98 -3.16 12.46
N ILE A 296 -3.29 -4.16 11.91
CA ILE A 296 -2.17 -3.97 10.97
C ILE A 296 -2.57 -4.50 9.60
N ALA A 297 -2.30 -3.73 8.54
CA ALA A 297 -2.37 -4.21 7.15
C ALA A 297 -1.00 -4.10 6.49
N LEU A 298 -0.66 -5.07 5.64
CA LEU A 298 0.60 -5.14 4.94
C LEU A 298 0.69 -3.98 3.94
N GLY A 299 1.81 -3.25 3.94
CA GLY A 299 2.18 -2.31 2.89
C GLY A 299 3.69 -2.26 2.75
N THR A 300 4.23 -1.95 1.57
CA THR A 300 5.69 -2.03 1.33
C THR A 300 6.38 -0.71 1.08
N ASP A 301 5.63 0.27 0.58
CA ASP A 301 6.12 1.55 0.07
C ASP A 301 7.11 1.41 -1.11
N ILE A 302 6.90 0.37 -1.94
CA ILE A 302 7.65 0.23 -3.19
C ILE A 302 7.34 1.40 -4.13
N ALA A 303 8.39 2.12 -4.53
CA ALA A 303 8.28 3.33 -5.35
C ALA A 303 9.17 3.35 -6.60
N THR A 304 10.01 2.34 -6.82
CA THR A 304 10.97 2.33 -7.93
C THR A 304 10.77 1.13 -8.86
N SER A 305 10.72 1.43 -10.15
CA SER A 305 10.58 0.48 -11.24
C SER A 305 11.91 -0.21 -11.58
N GLY A 306 11.78 -1.44 -12.09
CA GLY A 306 12.91 -2.23 -12.58
C GLY A 306 13.36 -3.32 -11.59
N ALA A 307 13.66 -4.50 -12.13
CA ALA A 307 14.00 -5.68 -11.34
C ALA A 307 15.29 -5.54 -10.52
N ASP A 308 16.24 -4.72 -11.01
CA ASP A 308 17.52 -4.46 -10.35
C ASP A 308 17.45 -3.27 -9.37
N SER A 309 16.25 -2.73 -9.11
CA SER A 309 16.09 -1.62 -8.17
C SER A 309 16.30 -2.06 -6.72
N ALA A 310 16.63 -1.12 -5.84
CA ALA A 310 16.81 -1.40 -4.40
C ALA A 310 15.55 -2.00 -3.76
N VAL A 311 14.38 -1.55 -4.23
CA VAL A 311 13.05 -1.92 -3.72
C VAL A 311 12.17 -2.39 -4.90
N PRO A 312 12.48 -3.55 -5.49
CA PRO A 312 11.90 -3.95 -6.76
C PRO A 312 10.47 -4.49 -6.57
N TRP A 313 9.60 -4.17 -7.52
CA TRP A 313 8.29 -4.80 -7.63
C TRP A 313 8.40 -6.32 -7.79
N GLY A 314 7.49 -7.05 -7.12
CA GLY A 314 7.54 -8.51 -7.02
C GLY A 314 8.26 -9.01 -5.76
N ALA A 315 9.04 -8.16 -5.08
CA ALA A 315 9.56 -8.43 -3.74
C ALA A 315 8.57 -8.02 -2.62
N ASN A 316 7.32 -7.69 -2.99
CA ASN A 316 6.30 -7.20 -2.05
C ASN A 316 6.10 -8.15 -0.85
N GLY A 317 6.27 -9.45 -1.07
CA GLY A 317 6.14 -10.48 -0.04
C GLY A 317 7.19 -10.40 1.06
N GLU A 318 8.33 -9.73 0.87
CA GLU A 318 9.39 -9.63 1.89
C GLU A 318 8.91 -8.94 3.18
N GLU A 319 7.84 -8.13 3.12
CA GLU A 319 7.23 -7.49 4.30
C GLU A 319 6.83 -8.52 5.38
N VAL A 320 6.44 -9.74 5.00
CA VAL A 320 6.03 -10.80 5.93
C VAL A 320 7.15 -11.20 6.89
N ILE A 321 8.40 -11.17 6.43
CA ILE A 321 9.59 -11.49 7.23
C ILE A 321 9.76 -10.46 8.34
N TYR A 322 9.46 -9.20 8.04
CA TYR A 322 9.62 -8.12 8.98
C TYR A 322 8.49 -8.04 10.00
N LEU A 323 7.27 -8.39 9.59
CA LEU A 323 6.14 -8.54 10.51
C LEU A 323 6.34 -9.71 11.48
N GLU A 324 6.92 -10.83 11.02
CA GLU A 324 7.33 -11.93 11.90
C GLU A 324 8.38 -11.47 12.91
N ARG A 325 9.41 -10.73 12.47
CA ARG A 325 10.42 -10.11 13.35
C ARG A 325 9.82 -9.13 14.36
N ALA A 326 8.69 -8.50 14.03
CA ALA A 326 7.99 -7.60 14.92
C ALA A 326 7.12 -8.34 15.97
N GLY A 327 6.94 -9.65 15.84
CA GLY A 327 6.25 -10.50 16.81
C GLY A 327 4.91 -11.09 16.35
N LEU A 328 4.47 -10.79 15.12
CA LEU A 328 3.23 -11.35 14.59
C LEU A 328 3.39 -12.85 14.28
N SER A 329 2.37 -13.64 14.57
CA SER A 329 2.28 -15.05 14.18
C SER A 329 2.01 -15.20 12.67
N PRO A 330 2.33 -16.36 12.06
CA PRO A 330 2.08 -16.59 10.63
C PRO A 330 0.63 -16.33 10.19
N LEU A 331 -0.36 -16.67 11.03
CA LEU A 331 -1.76 -16.42 10.71
C LEU A 331 -2.08 -14.92 10.73
N GLU A 332 -1.63 -14.19 11.75
CA GLU A 332 -1.81 -12.72 11.82
C GLU A 332 -1.15 -12.04 10.61
N ILE A 333 0.04 -12.50 10.20
CA ILE A 333 0.74 -11.96 9.02
C ILE A 333 -0.09 -12.18 7.75
N ILE A 334 -0.63 -13.39 7.55
CA ILE A 334 -1.54 -13.67 6.43
C ILE A 334 -2.75 -12.74 6.47
N GLU A 335 -3.34 -12.49 7.64
CA GLU A 335 -4.47 -11.57 7.80
C GLU A 335 -4.10 -10.13 7.45
N THR A 336 -2.89 -9.66 7.81
CA THR A 336 -2.42 -8.31 7.41
C THR A 336 -2.33 -8.18 5.89
N ALA A 337 -1.95 -9.25 5.18
CA ALA A 337 -1.84 -9.31 3.73
C ALA A 337 -3.16 -9.67 3.03
N THR A 338 -4.25 -9.99 3.74
CA THR A 338 -5.49 -10.47 3.13
C THR A 338 -6.72 -9.81 3.75
N ALA A 339 -7.22 -10.34 4.87
CA ALA A 339 -8.48 -9.93 5.48
C ALA A 339 -8.51 -8.45 5.90
N ASN A 340 -7.36 -7.90 6.31
CA ASN A 340 -7.25 -6.51 6.76
C ASN A 340 -7.10 -5.52 5.59
N GLY A 341 -6.63 -5.98 4.43
CA GLY A 341 -6.34 -5.14 3.27
C GLY A 341 -7.54 -4.30 2.78
N PRO A 342 -8.70 -4.92 2.49
CA PRO A 342 -9.88 -4.18 2.03
C PRO A 342 -10.35 -3.09 3.00
N ALA A 343 -10.24 -3.32 4.32
CA ALA A 343 -10.69 -2.36 5.34
C ALA A 343 -9.94 -1.02 5.26
N THR A 344 -8.73 -1.01 4.70
CA THR A 344 -7.93 0.21 4.45
C THR A 344 -8.57 1.20 3.45
N LEU A 345 -9.66 0.80 2.79
CA LEU A 345 -10.43 1.61 1.85
C LEU A 345 -11.77 2.12 2.43
N GLY A 346 -12.14 1.68 3.64
CA GLY A 346 -13.42 2.00 4.26
C GLY A 346 -14.60 1.71 3.31
N PRO A 347 -15.49 2.67 3.03
CA PRO A 347 -16.65 2.45 2.17
C PRO A 347 -16.34 2.03 0.72
N GLN A 348 -15.10 2.23 0.23
CA GLN A 348 -14.70 1.76 -1.10
C GLN A 348 -14.23 0.30 -1.13
N ALA A 349 -14.21 -0.38 0.03
CA ALA A 349 -13.75 -1.76 0.13
C ALA A 349 -14.58 -2.71 -0.75
N PRO A 350 -13.94 -3.55 -1.57
CA PRO A 350 -14.62 -4.68 -2.21
C PRO A 350 -14.89 -5.79 -1.19
N ASN A 351 -15.72 -6.78 -1.56
CA ASN A 351 -15.83 -8.04 -0.83
C ASN A 351 -14.63 -8.95 -1.18
N SER A 352 -13.43 -8.59 -0.72
CA SER A 352 -12.18 -9.30 -1.05
C SER A 352 -11.41 -9.69 0.21
N GLY A 353 -10.21 -10.27 0.06
CA GLY A 353 -9.29 -10.59 1.14
C GLY A 353 -9.68 -11.83 1.97
N ARG A 354 -10.72 -12.57 1.60
CA ARG A 354 -11.17 -13.79 2.31
C ARG A 354 -11.67 -14.85 1.33
N LEU A 355 -11.44 -16.11 1.67
CA LEU A 355 -12.06 -17.25 0.98
C LEU A 355 -13.42 -17.52 1.62
N ALA A 356 -14.48 -16.91 1.09
CA ALA A 356 -15.84 -17.09 1.58
C ALA A 356 -16.86 -16.86 0.45
N ALA A 357 -18.04 -17.46 0.57
CA ALA A 357 -19.10 -17.28 -0.42
C ALA A 357 -19.47 -15.78 -0.56
N GLY A 358 -19.58 -15.30 -1.80
CA GLY A 358 -19.88 -13.91 -2.14
C GLY A 358 -18.67 -12.98 -2.20
N PHE A 359 -17.46 -13.47 -1.91
CA PHE A 359 -16.22 -12.72 -2.06
C PHE A 359 -15.63 -12.85 -3.48
N ASP A 360 -14.79 -11.89 -3.86
CA ASP A 360 -14.09 -11.88 -5.14
C ASP A 360 -13.18 -13.12 -5.28
N ALA A 361 -13.16 -13.70 -6.47
CA ALA A 361 -12.34 -14.86 -6.80
C ALA A 361 -10.87 -14.48 -7.10
N ASP A 362 -10.27 -13.78 -6.14
CA ASP A 362 -8.85 -13.43 -6.10
C ASP A 362 -8.14 -14.41 -5.15
N ILE A 363 -7.41 -15.37 -5.73
CA ILE A 363 -6.94 -16.56 -5.02
C ILE A 363 -5.50 -16.86 -5.45
N ILE A 364 -4.66 -17.29 -4.53
CA ILE A 364 -3.33 -17.80 -4.84
C ILE A 364 -3.15 -19.22 -4.32
N ALA A 365 -2.30 -19.96 -5.03
CA ALA A 365 -1.78 -21.23 -4.55
C ALA A 365 -0.30 -21.10 -4.20
N VAL A 366 0.06 -21.64 -3.05
CA VAL A 366 1.43 -21.64 -2.52
C VAL A 366 2.00 -23.06 -2.59
N CYS A 367 3.31 -23.18 -2.80
CA CYS A 367 3.99 -24.47 -2.96
C CYS A 367 3.95 -25.37 -1.71
N ALA A 368 3.70 -24.79 -0.53
CA ALA A 368 3.53 -25.47 0.76
C ALA A 368 2.67 -24.60 1.70
N ASN A 369 2.40 -25.10 2.91
CA ASN A 369 1.59 -24.41 3.91
C ASN A 369 2.34 -23.19 4.51
N PRO A 370 1.88 -21.95 4.28
CA PRO A 370 2.55 -20.75 4.79
C PRO A 370 2.40 -20.55 6.31
N LEU A 371 1.55 -21.35 7.00
CA LEU A 371 1.48 -21.33 8.46
C LEU A 371 2.68 -22.02 9.13
N ASP A 372 3.36 -22.92 8.40
CA ASP A 372 4.54 -23.62 8.89
C ASP A 372 5.84 -22.83 8.62
N ASP A 373 5.85 -22.03 7.57
CA ASP A 373 6.94 -21.13 7.18
C ASP A 373 6.39 -19.93 6.40
N ILE A 374 6.29 -18.77 7.05
CA ILE A 374 5.73 -17.56 6.44
C ILE A 374 6.65 -16.97 5.37
N ALA A 375 7.95 -17.27 5.41
CA ALA A 375 8.92 -16.79 4.42
C ALA A 375 8.66 -17.35 3.01
N LEU A 376 7.84 -18.41 2.89
CA LEU A 376 7.35 -18.89 1.61
C LEU A 376 6.64 -17.79 0.81
N LEU A 377 5.94 -16.86 1.48
CA LEU A 377 5.24 -15.76 0.82
C LEU A 377 6.19 -14.64 0.34
N ALA A 378 7.43 -14.61 0.83
CA ALA A 378 8.42 -13.61 0.43
C ALA A 378 9.04 -13.87 -0.93
N ASP A 379 9.11 -15.14 -1.36
CA ASP A 379 9.67 -15.52 -2.66
C ASP A 379 8.55 -15.76 -3.69
N PRO A 380 8.44 -14.94 -4.75
CA PRO A 380 7.40 -15.08 -5.76
C PRO A 380 7.43 -16.41 -6.54
N THR A 381 8.53 -17.17 -6.48
CA THR A 381 8.62 -18.50 -7.10
C THR A 381 7.80 -19.56 -6.35
N ASN A 382 7.53 -19.34 -5.06
CA ASN A 382 6.68 -20.22 -4.24
C ASN A 382 5.18 -20.01 -4.49
N ILE A 383 4.80 -18.89 -5.13
CA ILE A 383 3.43 -18.63 -5.55
C ILE A 383 3.18 -19.31 -6.89
N VAL A 384 2.70 -20.55 -6.86
CA VAL A 384 2.67 -21.43 -8.04
C VAL A 384 1.55 -21.10 -9.01
N LYS A 385 0.41 -20.58 -8.53
CA LYS A 385 -0.72 -20.17 -9.36
C LYS A 385 -1.39 -18.93 -8.77
N VAL A 386 -1.90 -18.07 -9.64
CA VAL A 386 -2.64 -16.86 -9.27
C VAL A 386 -3.91 -16.80 -10.10
N TRP A 387 -5.04 -16.66 -9.42
CA TRP A 387 -6.34 -16.33 -10.02
C TRP A 387 -6.71 -14.92 -9.62
N LYS A 388 -7.13 -14.12 -10.60
CA LYS A 388 -7.67 -12.77 -10.38
C LYS A 388 -9.01 -12.67 -11.09
N GLY A 389 -10.06 -12.27 -10.37
CA GLY A 389 -11.43 -12.28 -10.88
C GLY A 389 -11.83 -13.64 -11.45
N GLY A 390 -11.36 -14.72 -10.82
CA GLY A 390 -11.56 -16.12 -11.22
C GLY A 390 -10.84 -16.58 -12.49
N SER A 391 -10.09 -15.72 -13.15
CA SER A 391 -9.25 -16.09 -14.29
C SER A 391 -7.84 -16.47 -13.83
N LEU A 392 -7.32 -17.60 -14.30
CA LEU A 392 -5.94 -18.01 -14.05
C LEU A 392 -4.99 -17.10 -14.83
N VAL A 393 -4.15 -16.33 -14.11
CA VAL A 393 -3.21 -15.35 -14.69
C VAL A 393 -1.73 -15.78 -14.56
N LYS A 394 -1.43 -16.78 -13.71
CA LYS A 394 -0.09 -17.40 -13.57
C LYS A 394 -0.21 -18.91 -13.34
N GLY A 395 0.72 -19.69 -13.91
CA GLY A 395 0.87 -21.12 -13.59
C GLY A 395 0.03 -22.07 -14.46
N SER A 396 -0.08 -21.77 -15.76
CA SER A 396 -0.72 -22.62 -16.78
C SER A 396 -0.01 -23.95 -16.98
#